data_AF-A0A3N0DTL7-F1
#
_entry.id   AF-A0A3N0DTL7-F1
#
_cell.length_a   1.000
_cell.length_b   1.000
_cell.length_c   1.000
_cell.angle_alpha   90.00
_cell.angle_beta   90.00
_cell.angle_gamma   90.00
#
_symmetry.space_group_name_H-M   'P 1'
#
loop_
_entity.id
_entity.type
_entity.pdbx_description
1 polymer ?
#
loop_
_entity_poly.entity_id
_entity_poly.type
_entity_poly.pdbx_seq_one_letter_code
_entity_poly.pdbx_strand_id
1 'polypeptide(L)'
;MSAGALRPLEDAADPEAFGGKSAQLSEALRAGLPVPSGYALDWTSVNAFVSGDSSALTDVLAVADACPWAVRSSAIGEDSEDASFAGTHVSVLGVVGPEALRNAVHQVFDSALDENAAEYRRQRGLDPAPRMAVVLQKMVAADVAGVMFTRNPVSGADERVIEASWGLGEMVVSGRVTPDQYRLAPDDGHLIERWPGEKDLALHLQADGTVAESEITGELVERCCLDGSQLEELHDLATHCDEVFGSTAHDIEFAFAADRLHLLQRRPITHG
;
A
#
# COMPACT_ATOMS: atom_id res chain seq x y z
N MET A 1 -4.89 -23.87 -19.83
CA MET A 1 -4.29 -24.50 -18.65
C MET A 1 -4.34 -23.44 -17.57
N SER A 2 -5.15 -23.64 -16.52
CA SER A 2 -5.35 -22.63 -15.47
C SER A 2 -4.01 -22.33 -14.82
N ALA A 3 -3.50 -21.12 -15.06
CA ALA A 3 -2.58 -20.50 -14.13
C ALA A 3 -3.34 -20.44 -12.79
N GLY A 4 -2.73 -20.95 -11.72
CA GLY A 4 -3.38 -21.01 -10.41
C GLY A 4 -3.90 -19.64 -9.99
N ALA A 5 -5.10 -19.64 -9.39
CA ALA A 5 -5.87 -18.47 -8.99
C ALA A 5 -5.14 -17.59 -7.97
N LEU A 6 -4.47 -18.24 -7.02
CA LEU A 6 -3.60 -17.62 -6.03
C LEU A 6 -2.14 -17.81 -6.42
N ARG A 7 -1.36 -16.74 -6.38
CA ARG A 7 0.09 -16.77 -6.62
C ARG A 7 0.84 -16.13 -5.46
N PRO A 8 2.04 -16.63 -5.08
CA PRO A 8 2.97 -15.83 -4.31
C PRO A 8 3.13 -14.45 -4.94
N LEU A 9 3.19 -13.39 -4.13
CA LEU A 9 3.22 -12.02 -4.63
C LEU A 9 4.43 -11.77 -5.54
N GLU A 10 5.56 -12.44 -5.30
CA GLU A 10 6.75 -12.42 -6.17
C GLU A 10 6.48 -12.94 -7.59
N ASP A 11 5.54 -13.87 -7.75
CA ASP A 11 5.17 -14.50 -9.03
C ASP A 11 3.96 -13.83 -9.71
N ALA A 12 3.28 -12.91 -9.02
CA ALA A 12 2.04 -12.27 -9.47
C ALA A 12 2.30 -10.99 -10.30
N ALA A 13 3.16 -11.12 -11.30
CA ALA A 13 3.68 -10.00 -12.10
C ALA A 13 2.77 -9.54 -13.25
N ASP A 14 1.76 -10.33 -13.63
CA ASP A 14 0.91 -10.05 -14.78
C ASP A 14 -0.17 -9.01 -14.43
N PRO A 15 -0.07 -7.75 -14.92
CA PRO A 15 -1.03 -6.70 -14.59
C PRO A 15 -2.40 -6.94 -15.22
N GLU A 16 -2.54 -7.80 -16.23
CA GLU A 16 -3.85 -8.14 -16.82
C GLU A 16 -4.63 -9.15 -15.98
N ALA A 17 -3.92 -9.92 -15.15
CA ALA A 17 -4.49 -10.93 -14.25
C ALA A 17 -4.58 -10.45 -12.80
N PHE A 18 -3.55 -9.78 -12.29
CA PHE A 18 -3.41 -9.41 -10.87
C PHE A 18 -3.43 -7.91 -10.61
N GLY A 19 -3.52 -7.09 -11.65
CA GLY A 19 -3.60 -5.63 -11.53
C GLY A 19 -2.27 -4.96 -11.24
N GLY A 20 -2.32 -3.64 -11.34
CA GLY A 20 -1.16 -2.77 -11.30
C GLY A 20 -0.34 -2.86 -10.02
N LYS A 21 -1.02 -2.79 -8.87
CA LYS A 21 -0.41 -2.86 -7.55
C LYS A 21 0.33 -4.18 -7.33
N SER A 22 -0.28 -5.30 -7.70
CA SER A 22 0.37 -6.61 -7.62
C SER A 22 1.62 -6.66 -8.50
N ALA A 23 1.54 -6.18 -9.75
CA ALA A 23 2.66 -6.19 -10.67
C ALA A 23 3.85 -5.37 -10.13
N GLN A 24 3.60 -4.17 -9.60
CA GLN A 24 4.63 -3.31 -9.01
C GLN A 24 5.26 -3.93 -7.76
N LEU A 25 4.46 -4.56 -6.88
CA LEU A 25 4.98 -5.26 -5.70
C LEU A 25 5.78 -6.52 -6.07
N SER A 26 5.33 -7.26 -7.09
CA SER A 26 6.05 -8.42 -7.63
C SER A 26 7.40 -8.04 -8.20
N GLU A 27 7.47 -6.94 -8.96
CA GLU A 27 8.72 -6.40 -9.49
C GLU A 27 9.68 -5.96 -8.36
N ALA A 28 9.16 -5.22 -7.38
CA ALA A 28 9.95 -4.82 -6.21
C ALA A 28 10.52 -6.01 -5.42
N LEU A 29 9.71 -7.03 -5.15
CA LEU A 29 10.16 -8.27 -4.50
C LEU A 29 11.27 -8.97 -5.28
N ARG A 30 11.10 -9.13 -6.60
CA ARG A 30 12.08 -9.78 -7.47
C ARG A 30 13.40 -9.00 -7.56
N ALA A 31 13.34 -7.68 -7.39
CA ALA A 31 14.52 -6.82 -7.31
C ALA A 31 15.19 -6.81 -5.92
N GLY A 32 14.59 -7.46 -4.91
CA GLY A 32 15.14 -7.53 -3.56
C GLY A 32 14.80 -6.31 -2.68
N LEU A 33 13.86 -5.45 -3.09
CA LEU A 33 13.33 -4.39 -2.23
C LEU A 33 12.61 -5.01 -1.02
N PRO A 34 12.56 -4.31 0.14
CA PRO A 34 12.08 -4.89 1.41
C PRO A 34 10.56 -4.96 1.52
N VAL A 35 9.90 -5.55 0.52
CA VAL A 35 8.45 -5.69 0.47
C VAL A 35 8.01 -6.86 1.37
N PRO A 36 6.98 -6.70 2.21
CA PRO A 36 6.40 -7.83 2.93
C PRO A 36 5.87 -8.88 1.94
N SER A 37 6.30 -10.13 2.12
CA SER A 37 5.81 -11.26 1.31
C SER A 37 4.29 -11.36 1.38
N GLY A 38 3.68 -11.99 0.39
CA GLY A 38 2.23 -12.19 0.37
C GLY A 38 1.79 -13.04 -0.79
N TYR A 39 0.51 -12.89 -1.15
CA TYR A 39 -0.09 -13.52 -2.31
C TYR A 39 -0.92 -12.52 -3.09
N ALA A 40 -1.25 -12.85 -4.34
CA ALA A 40 -2.26 -12.16 -5.12
C ALA A 40 -3.27 -13.17 -5.68
N LEU A 41 -4.54 -12.79 -5.62
CA LEU A 41 -5.66 -13.51 -6.21
C LEU A 41 -6.08 -12.78 -7.49
N ASP A 42 -6.14 -13.52 -8.60
CA ASP A 42 -6.48 -12.93 -9.90
C ASP A 42 -7.94 -12.46 -9.95
N TRP A 43 -8.23 -11.52 -10.85
CA TRP A 43 -9.55 -10.90 -10.93
C TRP A 43 -10.66 -11.86 -11.37
N THR A 44 -10.36 -12.92 -12.13
CA THR A 44 -11.38 -13.88 -12.57
C THR A 44 -11.87 -14.72 -11.40
N SER A 45 -10.97 -15.09 -10.49
CA SER A 45 -11.29 -15.81 -9.26
C SER A 45 -12.04 -14.93 -8.26
N VAL A 46 -11.68 -13.64 -8.14
CA VAL A 46 -12.48 -12.67 -7.38
C VAL A 46 -13.90 -12.58 -7.93
N ASN A 47 -14.06 -12.43 -9.24
CA ASN A 47 -15.38 -12.36 -9.90
C ASN A 47 -16.21 -13.63 -9.71
N ALA A 48 -15.59 -14.81 -9.82
CA ALA A 48 -16.26 -16.08 -9.56
C ALA A 48 -16.75 -16.17 -8.11
N PHE A 49 -15.92 -15.77 -7.15
CA PHE A 49 -16.26 -15.75 -5.74
C PHE A 49 -17.47 -14.85 -5.44
N VAL A 50 -17.43 -13.59 -5.86
CA VAL A 50 -18.53 -12.64 -5.60
C VAL A 50 -19.82 -13.01 -6.35
N SER A 51 -19.72 -13.79 -7.42
CA SER A 51 -20.87 -14.36 -8.15
C SER A 51 -21.44 -15.63 -7.49
N GLY A 52 -20.89 -16.07 -6.35
CA GLY A 52 -21.39 -17.18 -5.54
C GLY A 52 -20.56 -18.47 -5.62
N ASP A 53 -19.49 -18.52 -6.41
CA ASP A 53 -18.59 -19.68 -6.44
C ASP A 53 -17.57 -19.61 -5.29
N SER A 54 -17.98 -20.11 -4.13
CA SER A 54 -17.10 -20.16 -2.95
C SER A 54 -15.83 -20.99 -3.14
N SER A 55 -15.76 -21.86 -4.16
CA SER A 55 -14.57 -22.68 -4.43
C SER A 55 -13.41 -21.86 -5.00
N ALA A 56 -13.70 -20.70 -5.59
CA ALA A 56 -12.71 -19.78 -6.14
C ALA A 56 -11.75 -19.18 -5.08
N LEU A 57 -12.11 -19.25 -3.80
CA LEU A 57 -11.25 -18.85 -2.68
C LEU A 57 -10.56 -20.02 -1.97
N THR A 58 -10.68 -21.27 -2.43
CA THR A 58 -10.16 -22.44 -1.70
C THR A 58 -8.67 -22.27 -1.34
N ASP A 59 -7.84 -21.87 -2.30
CA ASP A 59 -6.41 -21.68 -2.09
C ASP A 59 -6.11 -20.46 -1.21
N VAL A 60 -6.90 -19.39 -1.35
CA VAL A 60 -6.80 -18.15 -0.56
C VAL A 60 -7.09 -18.44 0.92
N LEU A 61 -8.08 -19.27 1.19
CA LEU A 61 -8.50 -19.61 2.55
C LEU A 61 -7.53 -20.58 3.23
N ALA A 62 -6.77 -21.35 2.45
CA ALA A 62 -5.72 -22.22 2.99
C ALA A 62 -4.58 -21.44 3.67
N VAL A 63 -4.43 -20.14 3.36
CA VAL A 63 -3.42 -19.26 3.97
C VAL A 63 -4.01 -18.27 4.98
N ALA A 64 -5.33 -18.31 5.23
CA ALA A 64 -6.03 -17.28 6.00
C ALA A 64 -5.58 -17.15 7.46
N ASP A 65 -5.15 -18.25 8.08
CA ASP A 65 -4.68 -18.28 9.47
C ASP A 65 -3.15 -18.19 9.61
N ALA A 66 -2.41 -18.04 8.50
CA ALA A 66 -0.95 -18.04 8.53
C ALA A 66 -0.38 -16.81 9.26
N CYS A 67 -1.06 -15.67 9.15
CA CYS A 67 -0.73 -14.40 9.80
C CYS A 67 -1.88 -13.39 9.56
N PRO A 68 -1.86 -12.24 10.22
CA PRO A 68 -2.73 -11.13 9.86
C PRO A 68 -2.38 -10.58 8.47
N TRP A 69 -3.40 -10.36 7.65
CA TRP A 69 -3.27 -9.88 6.28
C TRP A 69 -3.78 -8.44 6.13
N ALA A 70 -3.10 -7.65 5.30
CA ALA A 70 -3.66 -6.50 4.61
C ALA A 70 -4.25 -6.99 3.29
N VAL A 71 -5.55 -6.84 3.10
CA VAL A 71 -6.27 -7.24 1.88
C VAL A 71 -6.53 -5.98 1.08
N ARG A 72 -5.87 -5.85 -0.07
CA ARG A 72 -5.77 -4.58 -0.82
C ARG A 72 -6.31 -4.75 -2.23
N SER A 73 -7.05 -3.75 -2.71
CA SER A 73 -7.48 -3.68 -4.10
C SER A 73 -6.28 -3.62 -5.05
N SER A 74 -6.36 -4.34 -6.17
CA SER A 74 -5.41 -4.26 -7.28
C SER A 74 -6.19 -4.37 -8.59
N ALA A 75 -6.69 -3.24 -9.08
CA ALA A 75 -7.55 -3.25 -10.25
C ALA A 75 -6.76 -3.41 -11.57
N ILE A 76 -7.45 -3.92 -12.58
CA ILE A 76 -6.92 -4.06 -13.93
C ILE A 76 -7.20 -2.79 -14.75
N GLY A 77 -6.16 -2.24 -15.38
CA GLY A 77 -6.29 -1.09 -16.27
C GLY A 77 -6.37 0.28 -15.57
N GLU A 78 -6.18 0.32 -14.25
CA GLU A 78 -6.01 1.56 -13.48
C GLU A 78 -4.59 2.15 -13.60
N ASP A 79 -3.60 1.37 -14.04
CA ASP A 79 -2.20 1.79 -14.17
C ASP A 79 -1.85 2.48 -15.51
N SER A 80 -2.84 2.99 -16.26
CA SER A 80 -2.50 3.87 -17.38
C SER A 80 -1.95 5.20 -16.84
N GLU A 81 -1.00 5.83 -17.54
CA GLU A 81 -0.31 7.08 -17.10
C GLU A 81 -1.30 8.20 -16.72
N ASP A 82 -2.52 8.16 -17.28
CA ASP A 82 -3.60 9.10 -17.04
C ASP A 82 -4.56 8.70 -15.92
N ALA A 83 -4.45 7.50 -15.35
CA ALA A 83 -5.51 6.86 -14.57
C ALA A 83 -5.22 6.68 -13.08
N SER A 84 -4.57 7.66 -12.44
CA SER A 84 -4.59 7.70 -10.99
C SER A 84 -6.02 7.93 -10.51
N PHE A 85 -6.70 6.86 -10.06
CA PHE A 85 -7.80 7.00 -9.12
C PHE A 85 -7.19 7.62 -7.86
N ALA A 86 -7.19 8.95 -7.82
CA ALA A 86 -6.99 9.69 -6.59
C ALA A 86 -8.16 9.34 -5.64
N GLY A 87 -7.99 8.28 -4.84
CA GLY A 87 -8.68 8.19 -3.56
C GLY A 87 -9.65 7.04 -3.26
N THR A 88 -9.68 5.91 -3.99
CA THR A 88 -10.48 4.76 -3.51
C THR A 88 -9.78 3.41 -3.65
N HIS A 89 -8.52 3.34 -3.21
CA HIS A 89 -7.89 2.04 -2.95
C HIS A 89 -8.36 1.53 -1.59
N VAL A 90 -9.38 0.68 -1.57
CA VAL A 90 -9.81 0.04 -0.31
C VAL A 90 -8.77 -0.98 0.12
N SER A 91 -8.30 -0.81 1.35
CA SER A 91 -7.45 -1.75 2.06
C SER A 91 -8.14 -2.14 3.37
N VAL A 92 -8.33 -3.43 3.58
CA VAL A 92 -8.84 -3.97 4.85
C VAL A 92 -7.64 -4.50 5.64
N LEU A 93 -7.33 -3.87 6.77
CA LEU A 93 -6.18 -4.21 7.61
C LEU A 93 -6.58 -5.19 8.72
N GLY A 94 -5.62 -5.99 9.19
CA GLY A 94 -5.83 -6.90 10.33
C GLY A 94 -6.78 -8.06 10.05
N VAL A 95 -6.77 -8.59 8.83
CA VAL A 95 -7.65 -9.68 8.42
C VAL A 95 -7.06 -11.01 8.87
N VAL A 96 -7.76 -11.70 9.77
CA VAL A 96 -7.33 -12.99 10.32
C VAL A 96 -8.44 -14.02 10.14
N GLY A 97 -8.07 -15.15 9.53
CA GLY A 97 -8.92 -16.31 9.40
C GLY A 97 -9.93 -16.26 8.24
N PRO A 98 -10.54 -17.41 7.91
CA PRO A 98 -11.22 -17.62 6.63
C PRO A 98 -12.41 -16.68 6.41
N GLU A 99 -13.26 -16.49 7.43
CA GLU A 99 -14.46 -15.67 7.31
C GLU A 99 -14.14 -14.17 7.17
N ALA A 100 -13.17 -13.67 7.94
CA ALA A 100 -12.70 -12.30 7.79
C ALA A 100 -12.12 -12.07 6.39
N LEU A 101 -11.40 -13.05 5.85
CA LEU A 101 -10.82 -12.98 4.52
C LEU A 101 -11.87 -12.97 3.41
N ARG A 102 -12.91 -13.79 3.50
CA ARG A 102 -14.07 -13.73 2.59
C ARG A 102 -14.71 -12.34 2.60
N ASN A 103 -14.96 -11.80 3.80
CA ASN A 103 -15.57 -10.49 3.97
C ASN A 103 -14.69 -9.37 3.42
N ALA A 104 -13.37 -9.46 3.60
CA ALA A 104 -12.42 -8.49 3.10
C ALA A 104 -12.36 -8.49 1.56
N VAL A 105 -12.37 -9.67 0.93
CA VAL A 105 -12.44 -9.80 -0.54
C VAL A 105 -13.72 -9.19 -1.08
N HIS A 106 -14.87 -9.42 -0.42
CA HIS A 106 -16.13 -8.76 -0.78
C HIS A 106 -16.04 -7.25 -0.68
N GLN A 107 -15.55 -6.72 0.44
CA GLN A 107 -15.40 -5.27 0.63
C GLN A 107 -14.51 -4.61 -0.43
N VAL A 108 -13.39 -5.25 -0.76
CA VAL A 108 -12.48 -4.77 -1.82
C VAL A 108 -13.14 -4.82 -3.20
N PHE A 109 -13.97 -5.81 -3.48
CA PHE A 109 -14.72 -5.86 -4.74
C PHE A 109 -15.83 -4.82 -4.79
N ASP A 110 -16.61 -4.68 -3.71
CA ASP A 110 -17.73 -3.75 -3.62
C ASP A 110 -17.27 -2.29 -3.77
N SER A 111 -16.07 -1.94 -3.31
CA SER A 111 -15.51 -0.60 -3.52
C SER A 111 -15.29 -0.27 -4.99
N ALA A 112 -15.09 -1.27 -5.84
CA ALA A 112 -15.01 -1.07 -7.28
C ALA A 112 -16.38 -0.76 -7.90
N LEU A 113 -17.48 -1.06 -7.21
CA LEU A 113 -18.85 -0.81 -7.67
C LEU A 113 -19.43 0.53 -7.19
N ASP A 114 -18.75 1.23 -6.29
CA ASP A 114 -19.18 2.54 -5.80
C ASP A 114 -19.42 3.53 -6.94
N GLU A 115 -20.37 4.44 -6.74
CA GLU A 115 -20.85 5.35 -7.78
C GLU A 115 -19.72 6.18 -8.41
N ASN A 116 -18.76 6.62 -7.59
CA ASN A 116 -17.58 7.34 -8.05
C ASN A 116 -16.70 6.48 -8.97
N ALA A 117 -16.50 5.20 -8.63
CA ALA A 117 -15.72 4.27 -9.43
C ALA A 117 -16.42 3.94 -10.76
N ALA A 118 -17.75 3.77 -10.71
CA ALA A 118 -18.56 3.53 -11.91
C ALA A 118 -18.60 4.76 -12.84
N GLU A 119 -18.73 5.97 -12.30
CA GLU A 119 -18.68 7.23 -13.05
C GLU A 119 -17.34 7.40 -13.77
N TYR A 120 -16.25 7.23 -13.05
CA TYR A 120 -14.90 7.33 -13.61
C TYR A 120 -14.70 6.36 -14.78
N ARG A 121 -15.07 5.08 -14.62
CA ARG A 121 -14.96 4.09 -15.70
C ARG A 121 -15.76 4.51 -16.93
N ARG A 122 -16.96 5.07 -16.74
CA ARG A 122 -17.79 5.60 -17.83
C ARG A 122 -17.13 6.77 -18.54
N GLN A 123 -16.56 7.72 -17.80
CA GLN A 123 -15.86 8.88 -18.36
C GLN A 123 -14.62 8.49 -19.17
N ARG A 124 -13.94 7.42 -18.77
CA ARG A 124 -12.75 6.88 -19.45
C ARG A 124 -13.06 5.84 -20.54
N GLY A 125 -14.33 5.50 -20.76
CA GLY A 125 -14.73 4.46 -21.72
C GLY A 125 -14.22 3.06 -21.36
N LEU A 126 -13.96 2.81 -20.08
CA LEU A 126 -13.56 1.51 -19.55
C LEU A 126 -14.77 0.56 -19.47
N ASP A 127 -14.51 -0.74 -19.33
CA ASP A 127 -15.56 -1.74 -19.12
C ASP A 127 -16.39 -1.38 -17.87
N PRO A 128 -17.73 -1.35 -17.96
CA PRO A 128 -18.57 -1.11 -16.79
C PRO A 128 -18.38 -2.17 -15.69
N ALA A 129 -18.06 -3.41 -16.06
CA ALA A 129 -17.78 -4.48 -15.11
C ALA A 129 -16.35 -4.32 -14.56
N PRO A 130 -16.18 -4.15 -13.23
CA PRO A 130 -14.85 -4.04 -12.65
C PRO A 130 -14.09 -5.35 -12.82
N ARG A 131 -12.82 -5.22 -13.18
CA ARG A 131 -11.84 -6.31 -13.08
C ARG A 131 -10.94 -5.99 -11.90
N MET A 132 -11.22 -6.62 -10.77
CA MET A 132 -10.55 -6.37 -9.50
C MET A 132 -9.81 -7.62 -9.05
N ALA A 133 -8.48 -7.55 -9.01
CA ALA A 133 -7.67 -8.54 -8.30
C ALA A 133 -7.44 -8.09 -6.85
N VAL A 134 -6.98 -9.01 -6.01
CA VAL A 134 -6.77 -8.76 -4.58
C VAL A 134 -5.35 -9.14 -4.19
N VAL A 135 -4.65 -8.23 -3.51
CA VAL A 135 -3.36 -8.51 -2.89
C VAL A 135 -3.58 -8.84 -1.41
N LEU A 136 -3.03 -9.96 -0.97
CA LEU A 136 -2.91 -10.35 0.44
C LEU A 136 -1.46 -10.11 0.86
N GLN A 137 -1.19 -9.03 1.55
CA GLN A 137 0.14 -8.68 2.01
C GLN A 137 0.25 -8.93 3.52
N LYS A 138 1.34 -9.54 3.99
CA LYS A 138 1.52 -9.74 5.44
C LYS A 138 1.52 -8.38 6.14
N MET A 139 0.77 -8.28 7.24
CA MET A 139 0.80 -7.08 8.07
C MET A 139 2.19 -6.86 8.67
N VAL A 140 2.64 -5.61 8.63
CA VAL A 140 3.82 -5.14 9.36
C VAL A 140 3.34 -4.51 10.65
N ALA A 141 3.84 -4.97 11.79
CA ALA A 141 3.57 -4.35 13.09
C ALA A 141 4.39 -3.07 13.23
N ALA A 142 3.99 -2.03 12.49
CA ALA A 142 4.77 -0.81 12.34
C ALA A 142 4.83 -0.01 13.65
N ASP A 143 6.04 0.43 14.00
CA ASP A 143 6.27 1.45 15.03
C ASP A 143 6.05 2.85 14.44
N VAL A 144 6.44 3.03 13.17
CA VAL A 144 6.28 4.26 12.38
C VAL A 144 5.95 3.87 10.95
N ALA A 145 5.04 4.60 10.32
CA ALA A 145 4.71 4.40 8.91
C ALA A 145 4.31 5.72 8.26
N GLY A 146 4.38 5.75 6.93
CA GLY A 146 4.19 7.00 6.22
C GLY A 146 4.24 6.87 4.71
N VAL A 147 4.30 8.03 4.07
CA VAL A 147 4.45 8.18 2.62
C VAL A 147 5.70 8.99 2.31
N MET A 148 6.33 8.69 1.18
CA MET A 148 7.45 9.44 0.64
C MET A 148 7.21 9.72 -0.84
N PHE A 149 7.25 11.00 -1.19
CA PHE A 149 7.25 11.46 -2.58
C PHE A 149 8.66 11.86 -2.97
N THR A 150 9.18 11.35 -4.09
CA THR A 150 10.54 11.73 -4.57
C THR A 150 10.58 13.06 -5.31
N ARG A 151 9.42 13.69 -5.49
CA ARG A 151 9.26 15.08 -5.91
C ARG A 151 8.24 15.74 -4.98
N ASN A 152 8.42 17.01 -4.64
CA ASN A 152 7.45 17.71 -3.81
C ASN A 152 6.06 17.75 -4.49
N PRO A 153 5.02 17.14 -3.88
CA PRO A 153 3.71 17.00 -4.52
C PRO A 153 2.94 18.32 -4.62
N VAL A 154 3.37 19.37 -3.90
CA VAL A 154 2.74 20.69 -3.89
C VAL A 154 3.48 21.67 -4.81
N SER A 155 4.81 21.74 -4.69
CA SER A 155 5.62 22.74 -5.40
C SER A 155 6.25 22.22 -6.69
N GLY A 156 6.32 20.90 -6.89
CA GLY A 156 7.06 20.27 -7.98
C GLY A 156 8.58 20.32 -7.83
N ALA A 157 9.10 20.84 -6.71
CA ALA A 157 10.54 20.89 -6.43
C ALA A 157 11.17 19.49 -6.40
N ASP A 158 12.41 19.41 -6.89
CA ASP A 158 13.21 18.19 -6.89
C ASP A 158 13.79 17.94 -5.48
N GLU A 159 12.94 17.37 -4.63
CA GLU A 159 13.25 17.01 -3.25
C GLU A 159 12.36 15.86 -2.79
N ARG A 160 12.88 15.05 -1.87
CA ARG A 160 12.10 13.97 -1.26
C ARG A 160 11.30 14.55 -0.11
N VAL A 161 9.97 14.41 -0.16
CA VAL A 161 9.04 14.81 0.91
C VAL A 161 8.54 13.56 1.60
N ILE A 162 8.80 13.45 2.90
CA ILE A 162 8.39 12.31 3.73
C ILE A 162 7.37 12.80 4.74
N GLU A 163 6.24 12.11 4.84
CA GLU A 163 5.22 12.32 5.87
C GLU A 163 5.03 11.05 6.67
N ALA A 164 5.20 11.11 7.99
CA ALA A 164 5.21 9.92 8.84
C ALA A 164 4.48 10.14 10.18
N SER A 165 3.89 9.05 10.70
CA SER A 165 3.29 9.02 12.03
C SER A 165 3.56 7.71 12.75
N TRP A 166 3.23 7.67 14.05
CA TRP A 166 3.32 6.48 14.89
C TRP A 166 2.32 5.40 14.43
N GLY A 167 2.74 4.14 14.52
CA GLY A 167 1.90 2.98 14.18
C GLY A 167 1.76 2.74 12.67
N LEU A 168 0.62 2.17 12.28
CA LEU A 168 0.28 1.86 10.89
C LEU A 168 -0.03 3.13 10.09
N GLY A 169 0.32 3.12 8.81
CA GLY A 169 0.27 4.30 7.93
C GLY A 169 -1.14 4.83 7.59
N GLU A 170 -2.19 4.08 7.94
CA GLU A 170 -3.58 4.45 7.68
C GLU A 170 -3.93 5.83 8.26
N MET A 171 -3.36 6.21 9.41
CA MET A 171 -3.61 7.53 10.02
C MET A 171 -3.10 8.68 9.15
N VAL A 172 -1.97 8.48 8.48
CA VAL A 172 -1.39 9.46 7.54
C VAL A 172 -2.22 9.51 6.27
N VAL A 173 -2.50 8.35 5.66
CA VAL A 173 -3.23 8.25 4.39
C VAL A 173 -4.67 8.77 4.50
N SER A 174 -5.33 8.53 5.63
CA SER A 174 -6.69 9.02 5.90
C SER A 174 -6.75 10.47 6.37
N GLY A 175 -5.61 11.14 6.62
CA GLY A 175 -5.55 12.52 7.10
C GLY A 175 -6.13 12.73 8.50
N ARG A 176 -6.12 11.68 9.34
CA ARG A 176 -6.70 11.69 10.69
C ARG A 176 -5.77 12.27 11.75
N VAL A 177 -4.49 12.43 11.41
CA VAL A 177 -3.47 13.07 12.24
C VAL A 177 -2.70 14.08 11.40
N THR A 178 -1.99 15.01 12.05
CA THR A 178 -1.00 15.83 11.36
C THR A 178 0.35 15.10 11.44
N PRO A 179 0.85 14.51 10.35
CA PRO A 179 2.09 13.75 10.38
C PRO A 179 3.30 14.68 10.58
N ASP A 180 4.42 14.11 10.98
CA ASP A 180 5.70 14.80 10.82
C ASP A 180 6.03 14.93 9.34
N GLN A 181 6.65 16.04 8.97
CA GLN A 181 7.14 16.25 7.61
C GLN A 181 8.67 16.39 7.62
N TYR A 182 9.33 15.72 6.67
CA TYR A 182 10.77 15.79 6.44
C TYR A 182 11.03 16.09 4.97
N ARG A 183 12.05 16.89 4.69
CA ARG A 183 12.52 17.19 3.33
C ARG A 183 13.97 16.80 3.21
N LEU A 184 14.27 15.90 2.29
CA LEU A 184 15.63 15.45 1.99
C LEU A 184 16.04 15.92 0.60
N ALA A 185 17.30 16.27 0.45
CA ALA A 185 17.86 16.48 -0.88
C ALA A 185 17.94 15.15 -1.66
N PRO A 186 17.64 15.16 -2.96
CA PRO A 186 17.57 13.94 -3.75
C PRO A 186 18.95 13.35 -4.07
N ASP A 187 20.01 14.15 -4.02
CA ASP A 187 21.38 13.79 -4.42
C ASP A 187 22.16 13.04 -3.34
N ASP A 188 22.14 13.53 -2.10
CA ASP A 188 22.92 12.95 -0.98
C ASP A 188 22.07 12.60 0.25
N GLY A 189 20.78 12.92 0.23
CA GLY A 189 19.86 12.58 1.32
C GLY A 189 20.00 13.44 2.55
N HIS A 190 20.77 14.54 2.49
CA HIS A 190 20.85 15.42 3.63
C HIS A 190 19.47 16.00 3.97
N LEU A 191 19.20 16.07 5.26
CA LEU A 191 17.98 16.68 5.78
C LEU A 191 18.03 18.19 5.55
N ILE A 192 17.17 18.68 4.66
CA ILE A 192 16.95 20.10 4.40
C ILE A 192 16.18 20.70 5.57
N GLU A 193 15.06 20.06 5.93
CA GLU A 193 14.13 20.61 6.90
C GLU A 193 13.26 19.50 7.52
N ARG A 194 12.82 19.72 8.76
CA ARG A 194 11.83 18.87 9.43
C ARG A 194 10.83 19.71 10.22
N TRP A 195 9.59 19.27 10.23
CA TRP A 195 8.52 19.84 11.03
C TRP A 195 7.83 18.72 11.81
N PRO A 196 7.80 18.81 13.15
CA PRO A 196 6.97 17.91 13.93
C PRO A 196 5.49 18.21 13.70
N GLY A 197 4.70 17.15 13.53
CA GLY A 197 3.24 17.20 13.51
C GLY A 197 2.61 16.88 14.86
N GLU A 198 1.29 16.98 14.92
CA GLU A 198 0.45 16.56 16.05
C GLU A 198 -0.05 15.14 15.81
N LYS A 199 0.66 14.16 16.40
CA LYS A 199 0.41 12.73 16.24
C LYS A 199 -0.23 12.16 17.51
N ASP A 200 -1.43 12.64 17.82
CA ASP A 200 -2.20 12.31 19.03
C ASP A 200 -2.96 10.97 18.95
N LEU A 201 -3.03 10.38 17.76
CA LEU A 201 -3.61 9.07 17.51
C LEU A 201 -2.64 8.16 16.74
N ALA A 202 -2.70 6.87 17.04
CA ALA A 202 -1.98 5.84 16.31
C ALA A 202 -2.84 4.60 16.13
N LEU A 203 -2.55 3.84 15.09
CA LEU A 203 -3.22 2.59 14.78
C LEU A 203 -2.22 1.44 14.91
N HIS A 204 -2.55 0.38 15.66
CA HIS A 204 -1.62 -0.70 15.98
C HIS A 204 -2.18 -2.07 15.65
N LEU A 205 -1.33 -2.93 15.10
CA LEU A 205 -1.61 -4.37 14.99
C LEU A 205 -1.57 -5.01 16.38
N GLN A 206 -2.66 -5.65 16.76
CA GLN A 206 -2.82 -6.33 18.05
C GLN A 206 -2.31 -7.77 17.99
N ALA A 207 -2.11 -8.38 19.17
CA ALA A 207 -1.61 -9.75 19.28
C ALA A 207 -2.58 -10.80 18.69
N ASP A 208 -3.88 -10.50 18.64
CA ASP A 208 -4.90 -11.32 17.98
C ASP A 208 -4.98 -11.08 16.47
N GLY A 209 -4.14 -10.18 15.94
CA GLY A 209 -4.03 -9.82 14.55
C GLY A 209 -5.05 -8.78 14.07
N THR A 210 -5.97 -8.34 14.94
CA THR A 210 -6.85 -7.20 14.65
C THR A 210 -6.08 -5.90 14.72
N VAL A 211 -6.73 -4.80 14.34
CA VAL A 211 -6.15 -3.47 14.38
C VAL A 211 -6.96 -2.60 15.34
N ALA A 212 -6.26 -1.90 16.24
CA ALA A 212 -6.88 -1.04 17.23
C ALA A 212 -6.20 0.33 17.29
N GLU A 213 -7.00 1.34 17.56
CA GLU A 213 -6.56 2.72 17.72
C GLU A 213 -6.21 2.99 19.19
N SER A 214 -5.19 3.82 19.40
CA SER A 214 -4.82 4.31 20.72
C SER A 214 -4.39 5.78 20.68
N GLU A 215 -4.65 6.48 21.78
CA GLU A 215 -4.16 7.83 22.00
C GLU A 215 -2.65 7.83 22.29
N ILE A 216 -1.94 8.75 21.65
CA ILE A 216 -0.56 9.11 21.95
C ILE A 216 -0.59 10.31 22.88
N THR A 217 0.22 10.29 23.94
CA THR A 217 0.19 11.31 24.99
C THR A 217 1.57 11.84 25.32
N GLY A 218 1.60 13.04 25.93
CA GLY A 218 2.82 13.66 26.40
C GLY A 218 3.76 14.07 25.27
N GLU A 219 5.07 13.97 25.52
CA GLU A 219 6.11 14.43 24.60
C GLU A 219 6.11 13.68 23.25
N LEU A 220 5.50 12.51 23.15
CA LEU A 220 5.47 11.72 21.91
C LEU A 220 4.59 12.35 20.81
N VAL A 221 3.58 13.15 21.18
CA VAL A 221 2.64 13.75 20.22
C VAL A 221 3.39 14.67 19.24
N GLU A 222 4.26 15.53 19.79
CA GLU A 222 5.02 16.55 19.04
C GLU A 222 6.47 16.14 18.76
N ARG A 223 6.87 14.91 19.11
CA ARG A 223 8.20 14.40 18.81
C ARG A 223 8.25 13.84 17.38
N CYS A 224 9.29 14.20 16.64
CA CYS A 224 9.61 13.56 15.35
C CYS A 224 9.75 12.04 15.51
N CYS A 225 9.00 11.29 14.72
CA CYS A 225 8.95 9.83 14.76
C CYS A 225 10.07 9.13 13.99
N LEU A 226 10.73 9.84 13.06
CA LEU A 226 11.89 9.31 12.34
C LEU A 226 13.20 9.92 12.84
N ASP A 227 14.22 9.08 12.94
CA ASP A 227 15.59 9.51 13.21
C ASP A 227 16.45 9.64 11.93
N GLY A 228 17.70 10.05 12.09
CA GLY A 228 18.60 10.29 10.96
C GLY A 228 18.92 9.03 10.15
N SER A 229 19.10 7.88 10.82
CA SER A 229 19.36 6.60 10.15
C SER A 229 18.16 6.15 9.33
N GLN A 230 16.95 6.29 9.87
CA GLN A 230 15.73 5.93 9.15
C GLN A 230 15.50 6.83 7.93
N LEU A 231 15.85 8.11 8.01
CA LEU A 231 15.80 9.03 6.86
C LEU A 231 16.81 8.64 5.76
N GLU A 232 18.01 8.20 6.16
CA GLU A 232 19.02 7.66 5.24
C GLU A 232 18.52 6.38 4.55
N GLU A 233 17.94 5.43 5.30
CA GLU A 233 17.34 4.22 4.73
C GLU A 233 16.19 4.52 3.74
N LEU A 234 15.38 5.54 4.01
CA LEU A 234 14.33 5.98 3.09
C LEU A 234 14.91 6.63 1.82
N HIS A 235 15.96 7.44 1.95
CA HIS A 235 16.68 7.97 0.80
C HIS A 235 17.22 6.84 -0.08
N ASP A 236 17.88 5.85 0.53
CA ASP A 236 18.40 4.69 -0.17
C ASP A 236 17.29 3.89 -0.84
N LEU A 237 16.16 3.66 -0.15
CA LEU A 237 15.00 2.97 -0.74
C LEU A 237 14.49 3.68 -1.99
N ALA A 238 14.41 5.01 -1.98
CA ALA A 238 14.01 5.77 -3.16
C ALA A 238 15.00 5.60 -4.31
N THR A 239 16.32 5.69 -4.05
CA THR A 239 17.35 5.47 -5.07
C THR A 239 17.29 4.06 -5.66
N HIS A 240 17.06 3.03 -4.85
CA HIS A 240 16.88 1.67 -5.37
C HIS A 240 15.59 1.53 -6.17
N CYS A 241 14.51 2.23 -5.78
CA CYS A 241 13.30 2.31 -6.59
C CYS A 241 13.59 2.95 -7.96
N ASP A 242 14.46 3.95 -8.01
CA ASP A 242 14.80 4.61 -9.28
C ASP A 242 15.44 3.62 -10.26
N GLU A 243 16.38 2.81 -9.76
CA GLU A 243 17.07 1.76 -10.53
C GLU A 243 16.12 0.66 -10.99
N VAL A 244 15.25 0.20 -10.10
CA VAL A 244 14.32 -0.92 -10.37
C VAL A 244 13.25 -0.55 -11.38
N PHE A 245 12.67 0.65 -11.25
CA PHE A 245 11.52 1.05 -12.07
C PHE A 245 11.89 2.00 -13.22
N GLY A 246 13.17 2.39 -13.37
CA GLY A 246 13.66 3.24 -14.46
C GLY A 246 12.99 4.62 -14.50
N SER A 247 12.58 5.14 -13.35
CA SER A 247 11.93 6.44 -13.16
C SER A 247 12.53 7.10 -11.93
N THR A 248 12.40 8.41 -11.75
CA THR A 248 12.79 9.09 -10.50
C THR A 248 11.60 9.66 -9.74
N ALA A 249 10.39 9.32 -10.17
CA ALA A 249 9.14 9.91 -9.71
C ALA A 249 8.29 8.81 -9.04
N HIS A 250 8.36 8.75 -7.72
CA HIS A 250 7.76 7.71 -6.90
C HIS A 250 6.95 8.30 -5.76
N ASP A 251 5.78 7.73 -5.56
CA ASP A 251 4.98 7.82 -4.35
C ASP A 251 5.08 6.46 -3.64
N ILE A 252 5.74 6.46 -2.48
CA ILE A 252 6.14 5.26 -1.74
C ILE A 252 5.42 5.24 -0.40
N GLU A 253 4.64 4.21 -0.13
CA GLU A 253 4.16 3.90 1.22
C GLU A 253 5.19 2.99 1.92
N PHE A 254 5.57 3.34 3.14
CA PHE A 254 6.57 2.60 3.90
C PHE A 254 6.16 2.36 5.35
N ALA A 255 6.85 1.42 6.00
CA ALA A 255 6.77 1.21 7.44
C ALA A 255 8.14 0.83 8.02
N PHE A 256 8.39 1.25 9.25
CA PHE A 256 9.45 0.74 10.11
C PHE A 256 8.84 -0.15 11.18
N ALA A 257 9.39 -1.35 11.35
CA ALA A 257 9.05 -2.26 12.44
C ALA A 257 10.31 -2.86 13.05
N ALA A 258 10.56 -2.58 14.33
CA ALA A 258 11.79 -2.92 15.03
C ALA A 258 13.03 -2.53 14.22
N ASP A 259 13.09 -1.25 13.82
CA ASP A 259 14.17 -0.63 13.04
C ASP A 259 14.44 -1.28 11.67
N ARG A 260 13.44 -1.97 11.10
CA ARG A 260 13.52 -2.49 9.73
C ARG A 260 12.54 -1.79 8.82
N LEU A 261 13.07 -1.19 7.76
CA LEU A 261 12.29 -0.58 6.69
C LEU A 261 11.57 -1.63 5.85
N HIS A 262 10.31 -1.34 5.51
CA HIS A 262 9.47 -2.11 4.62
C HIS A 262 8.85 -1.20 3.54
N LEU A 263 8.92 -1.64 2.28
CA LEU A 263 8.20 -1.03 1.16
C LEU A 263 6.78 -1.64 1.10
N LEU A 264 5.77 -0.87 1.45
CA LEU A 264 4.38 -1.34 1.47
C LEU A 264 3.72 -1.18 0.10
N GLN A 265 3.99 -0.09 -0.60
CA GLN A 265 3.48 0.19 -1.93
C GLN A 265 4.42 1.18 -2.62
N ARG A 266 4.50 1.09 -3.95
CA ARG A 266 5.06 2.15 -4.79
C ARG A 266 4.06 2.46 -5.89
N ARG A 267 3.96 3.73 -6.27
CA ARG A 267 3.25 4.23 -7.45
C ARG A 267 4.16 5.19 -8.23
N PRO A 268 4.05 5.27 -9.56
CA PRO A 268 4.67 6.35 -10.32
C PRO A 268 3.94 7.68 -10.05
N ILE A 269 4.68 8.78 -9.93
CA ILE A 269 4.09 10.13 -9.93
C ILE A 269 3.96 10.56 -11.40
N THR A 270 2.72 10.70 -11.89
CA THR A 270 2.44 11.07 -13.29
C THR A 270 2.02 12.53 -13.48
N HIS A 271 1.84 13.28 -12.39
CA HIS A 271 1.53 14.70 -12.40
C HIS A 271 2.44 15.47 -11.43
N GLY A 272 3.29 16.33 -11.99
CA GLY A 272 4.20 17.22 -11.27
C GLY A 272 4.97 18.10 -12.24
#